data_AF-A0A535V814-F1
#
_entry.id   AF-A0A535V814-F1
#
_cell.length_a   1.000
_cell.length_b   1.000
_cell.length_c   1.000
_cell.angle_alpha   90.00
_cell.angle_beta   90.00
_cell.angle_gamma   90.00
#
_symmetry.space_group_name_H-M   'P 1'
#
loop_
_entity.id
_entity.type
_entity.pdbx_description
1 polymer ?
#
loop_
_entity_poly.entity_id
_entity_poly.type
_entity_poly.pdbx_seq_one_letter_code
_entity_poly.pdbx_strand_id
1 'polypeptide(L)'
;MTHASVHIQIAPESAPTTPCWFAAVAMMAEILKTYGLVKLIETKVRFARARFDHYELIDFVAVLIGYALSGEPSLQAFYERLAPFSEVFMALFNRSRLPHRSTLSRFLGALDQPRVEALRSVFRGGISWPEPRSALLLAGFGTARGSTGS
;
A
#
# COMPACT_ATOMS: atom_id res chain seq x y z
N MET A 1 -14.83 -12.86 49.75
CA MET A 1 -14.07 -12.67 48.49
C MET A 1 -15.08 -12.41 47.39
N THR A 2 -15.25 -11.17 46.98
CA THR A 2 -16.20 -10.74 45.93
C THR A 2 -15.53 -10.91 44.57
N HIS A 3 -15.96 -11.91 43.80
CA HIS A 3 -15.53 -12.04 42.40
C HIS A 3 -16.19 -10.92 41.59
N ALA A 4 -15.38 -10.05 40.99
CA ALA A 4 -15.84 -9.08 40.01
C ALA A 4 -16.35 -9.85 38.78
N SER A 5 -17.67 -9.88 38.59
CA SER A 5 -18.28 -10.46 37.40
C SER A 5 -18.03 -9.55 36.21
N VAL A 6 -17.15 -9.96 35.30
CA VAL A 6 -16.95 -9.26 34.03
C VAL A 6 -18.10 -9.66 33.10
N HIS A 7 -18.98 -8.70 32.82
CA HIS A 7 -20.08 -8.87 31.87
C HIS A 7 -19.57 -8.55 30.46
N ILE A 8 -19.19 -9.59 29.71
CA ILE A 8 -18.76 -9.45 28.32
C ILE A 8 -20.03 -9.41 27.45
N GLN A 9 -20.44 -8.23 27.02
CA GLN A 9 -21.44 -8.08 25.96
C GLN A 9 -20.74 -8.19 24.61
N ILE A 10 -21.05 -9.27 23.89
CA ILE A 10 -20.68 -9.42 22.48
C ILE A 10 -21.78 -8.74 21.67
N ALA A 11 -21.55 -7.50 21.24
CA ALA A 11 -22.42 -6.88 20.24
C ALA A 11 -22.29 -7.70 18.94
N PRO A 12 -23.40 -8.04 18.26
CA PRO A 12 -23.38 -8.85 17.03
C PRO A 12 -22.74 -8.12 15.84
N GLU A 13 -22.52 -6.80 15.92
CA GLU A 13 -21.76 -6.07 14.93
C GLU A 13 -20.25 -6.26 15.14
N SER A 14 -19.68 -7.20 14.37
CA SER A 14 -18.23 -7.27 14.17
C SER A 14 -17.78 -6.00 13.47
N ALA A 15 -17.26 -5.04 14.23
CA ALA A 15 -16.59 -3.88 13.64
C ALA A 15 -15.47 -4.37 12.71
N PRO A 16 -15.30 -3.79 11.51
CA PRO A 16 -14.25 -4.21 10.61
C PRO A 16 -12.89 -3.96 11.29
N THR A 17 -12.14 -5.05 11.54
CA THR A 17 -10.79 -4.97 12.08
C THR A 17 -9.80 -4.69 10.97
N THR A 18 -8.85 -3.79 11.23
CA THR A 18 -7.77 -3.49 10.29
C THR A 18 -7.02 -4.77 9.88
N PRO A 19 -6.90 -5.07 8.58
CA PRO A 19 -6.19 -6.26 8.12
C PRO A 19 -4.73 -6.24 8.58
N CYS A 20 -4.18 -7.39 8.96
CA CYS A 20 -2.79 -7.49 9.43
C CYS A 20 -1.76 -7.06 8.35
N TRP A 21 -2.10 -7.21 7.07
CA TRP A 21 -1.28 -6.78 5.95
C TRP A 21 -1.25 -5.26 5.74
N PHE A 22 -2.18 -4.51 6.35
CA PHE A 22 -2.30 -3.06 6.14
C PHE A 22 -1.04 -2.31 6.59
N ALA A 23 -0.41 -2.75 7.68
CA ALA A 23 0.85 -2.19 8.16
C ALA A 23 2.00 -2.37 7.15
N ALA A 24 2.06 -3.52 6.47
CA ALA A 24 3.06 -3.76 5.43
C ALA A 24 2.84 -2.84 4.22
N VAL A 25 1.59 -2.59 3.85
CA VAL A 25 1.25 -1.63 2.78
C VAL A 25 1.66 -0.21 3.17
N ALA A 26 1.36 0.22 4.39
CA ALA A 26 1.77 1.54 4.88
C ALA A 26 3.29 1.74 4.84
N MET A 27 4.04 0.71 5.27
CA MET A 27 5.51 0.72 5.20
C MET A 27 6.00 0.80 3.74
N MET A 28 5.39 0.02 2.83
CA MET A 28 5.74 0.07 1.41
C MET A 28 5.43 1.43 0.78
N ALA A 29 4.29 2.04 1.12
CA ALA A 29 3.93 3.38 0.66
C ALA A 29 4.95 4.43 1.14
N GLU A 30 5.40 4.33 2.39
CA GLU A 30 6.42 5.21 2.95
C GLU A 30 7.78 5.05 2.27
N ILE A 31 8.20 3.81 2.03
CA ILE A 31 9.38 3.47 1.23
C ILE A 31 9.30 4.14 -0.14
N LEU A 32 8.19 3.93 -0.87
CA LEU A 32 8.03 4.48 -2.22
C LEU A 32 8.05 6.01 -2.25
N LYS A 33 7.49 6.67 -1.23
CA LYS A 33 7.55 8.13 -1.07
C LYS A 33 8.99 8.58 -0.77
N THR A 34 9.66 7.92 0.16
CA THR A 34 11.04 8.24 0.58
C THR A 34 12.03 8.14 -0.57
N TYR A 35 11.90 7.12 -1.43
CA TYR A 35 12.77 6.94 -2.59
C TYR A 35 12.33 7.74 -3.83
N GLY A 36 11.28 8.56 -3.72
CA GLY A 36 10.75 9.34 -4.84
C GLY A 36 10.22 8.48 -5.99
N LEU A 37 9.98 7.18 -5.77
CA LEU A 37 9.55 6.23 -6.79
C LEU A 37 8.16 6.58 -7.32
N VAL A 38 7.27 7.11 -6.46
CA VAL A 38 5.95 7.61 -6.90
C VAL A 38 6.10 8.65 -8.02
N LYS A 39 6.96 9.65 -7.80
CA LYS A 39 7.24 10.72 -8.78
C LYS A 39 7.98 10.19 -10.00
N LEU A 40 8.84 9.19 -9.84
CA LEU A 40 9.60 8.57 -10.93
C LEU A 40 8.72 7.70 -11.83
N ILE A 41 7.73 6.99 -11.25
CA ILE A 41 6.69 6.26 -11.98
C ILE A 41 5.84 7.23 -12.80
N GLU A 42 5.36 8.31 -12.21
CA GLU A 42 4.58 9.36 -12.90
C GLU A 42 5.39 10.01 -14.05
N THR A 43 6.69 10.24 -13.85
CA THR A 43 7.54 10.92 -14.83
C THR A 43 7.99 10.01 -15.97
N LYS A 44 8.39 8.76 -15.66
CA LYS A 44 8.95 7.82 -16.66
C LYS A 44 7.87 7.03 -17.39
N VAL A 45 6.75 6.72 -16.73
CA VAL A 45 5.65 5.98 -17.33
C VAL A 45 4.59 6.98 -17.77
N ARG A 46 4.94 7.80 -18.78
CA ARG A 46 3.97 8.65 -19.45
C ARG A 46 3.05 7.79 -20.31
N PHE A 47 1.92 7.37 -19.75
CA PHE A 47 0.77 7.04 -20.57
C PHE A 47 0.42 8.32 -21.33
N ALA A 48 0.48 8.30 -22.66
CA ALA A 48 0.00 9.40 -23.50
C ALA A 48 -1.51 9.54 -23.29
N ARG A 49 -1.91 10.13 -22.16
CA ARG A 49 -3.28 10.42 -21.77
C ARG A 49 -4.22 9.24 -22.07
N ALA A 50 -3.98 8.08 -21.45
CA ALA A 50 -5.04 7.10 -21.34
C ALA A 50 -6.13 7.77 -20.48
N ARG A 51 -7.17 8.29 -21.13
CA ARG A 51 -8.34 8.92 -20.49
C ARG A 51 -9.04 7.87 -19.62
N PHE A 52 -8.51 7.61 -18.43
CA PHE A 52 -9.24 6.96 -17.34
C PHE A 52 -9.88 8.03 -16.45
N ASP A 53 -10.33 9.12 -17.07
CA ASP A 53 -11.21 10.22 -16.64
C ASP A 53 -10.87 10.92 -15.30
N HIS A 54 -10.67 10.16 -14.22
CA HIS A 54 -10.46 10.60 -12.84
C HIS A 54 -9.33 9.85 -12.09
N TYR A 55 -8.68 8.86 -12.71
CA TYR A 55 -7.64 8.05 -12.05
C TYR A 55 -6.26 8.23 -12.71
N GLU A 56 -5.23 8.34 -11.89
CA GLU A 56 -3.83 8.37 -12.28
C GLU A 56 -3.18 6.99 -12.16
N LEU A 57 -2.04 6.80 -12.82
CA LEU A 57 -1.30 5.54 -12.81
C LEU A 57 -1.04 5.02 -11.38
N ILE A 58 -0.72 5.92 -10.46
CA ILE A 58 -0.42 5.56 -9.08
C ILE A 58 -1.64 5.00 -8.35
N ASP A 59 -2.87 5.36 -8.73
CA ASP A 59 -4.08 4.77 -8.14
C ASP A 59 -4.14 3.26 -8.41
N PHE A 60 -3.79 2.86 -9.63
CA PHE A 60 -3.74 1.46 -10.02
C PHE A 60 -2.53 0.74 -9.41
N VAL A 61 -1.37 1.39 -9.37
CA VAL A 61 -0.16 0.82 -8.73
C VAL A 61 -0.38 0.59 -7.23
N ALA A 62 -1.02 1.53 -6.53
CA ALA A 62 -1.38 1.39 -5.12
C ALA A 62 -2.23 0.13 -4.89
N VAL A 63 -3.28 -0.07 -5.69
CA VAL A 63 -4.12 -1.27 -5.62
C VAL A 63 -3.33 -2.55 -5.88
N LEU A 64 -2.46 -2.56 -6.89
CA LEU A 64 -1.65 -3.75 -7.22
C LEU A 64 -0.64 -4.09 -6.11
N ILE A 65 -0.03 -3.09 -5.48
CA ILE A 65 0.85 -3.29 -4.33
C ILE A 65 0.08 -3.80 -3.13
N GLY A 66 -1.06 -3.18 -2.83
CA GLY A 66 -1.95 -3.63 -1.76
C GLY A 66 -2.36 -5.09 -1.97
N TYR A 67 -2.78 -5.45 -3.17
CA TYR A 67 -3.14 -6.82 -3.52
C TYR A 67 -1.95 -7.78 -3.35
N ALA A 68 -0.78 -7.43 -3.90
CA ALA A 68 0.42 -8.27 -3.79
C ALA A 68 0.87 -8.51 -2.34
N LEU A 69 0.78 -7.49 -1.48
CA LEU A 69 1.15 -7.59 -0.06
C LEU A 69 0.07 -8.23 0.81
N SER A 70 -1.20 -8.14 0.39
CA SER A 70 -2.32 -8.71 1.13
C SER A 70 -2.33 -10.23 1.11
N GLY A 71 -1.77 -10.85 0.07
CA GLY A 71 -1.79 -12.31 -0.12
C GLY A 71 -3.20 -12.87 -0.36
N GLU A 72 -4.18 -12.01 -0.68
CA GLU A 72 -5.55 -12.44 -0.91
C GLU A 72 -5.65 -13.36 -2.12
N PRO A 73 -6.52 -14.39 -2.08
CA PRO A 73 -6.61 -15.39 -3.14
C PRO A 73 -7.16 -14.83 -4.46
N SER A 74 -7.81 -13.67 -4.41
CA SER A 74 -8.29 -12.98 -5.59
C SER A 74 -8.36 -11.48 -5.36
N LEU A 75 -8.33 -10.73 -6.46
CA LEU A 75 -8.53 -9.29 -6.45
C LEU A 75 -9.90 -8.92 -5.84
N GLN A 76 -10.93 -9.75 -6.05
CA GLN A 76 -12.24 -9.51 -5.46
C GLN A 76 -12.21 -9.57 -3.92
N ALA A 77 -11.62 -10.64 -3.36
CA ALA A 77 -11.47 -10.78 -1.91
C ALA A 77 -10.68 -9.61 -1.30
N PHE A 78 -9.66 -9.13 -2.03
CA PHE A 78 -8.93 -7.93 -1.65
C PHE A 78 -9.81 -6.68 -1.61
N TYR A 79 -10.61 -6.41 -2.65
CA TYR A 79 -11.51 -5.25 -2.67
C TYR A 79 -12.56 -5.33 -1.55
N GLU A 80 -13.10 -6.51 -1.25
CA GLU A 80 -14.07 -6.72 -0.18
C GLU A 80 -13.47 -6.42 1.20
N ARG A 81 -12.25 -6.93 1.48
CA ARG A 81 -11.54 -6.64 2.73
C ARG A 81 -11.02 -5.21 2.82
N LEU A 82 -10.73 -4.58 1.68
CA LEU A 82 -10.25 -3.20 1.61
C LEU A 82 -11.38 -2.18 1.74
N ALA A 83 -12.62 -2.52 1.35
CA ALA A 83 -13.73 -1.58 1.27
C ALA A 83 -13.91 -0.70 2.53
N PRO A 84 -13.86 -1.24 3.77
CA PRO A 84 -14.00 -0.44 4.99
C PRO A 84 -12.85 0.55 5.23
N PHE A 85 -11.69 0.33 4.61
CA PHE A 85 -10.45 1.08 4.82
C PHE A 85 -9.98 1.82 3.55
N SER A 86 -10.82 1.88 2.52
CA SER A 86 -10.46 2.34 1.18
C SER A 86 -9.90 3.76 1.16
N GLU A 87 -10.50 4.69 1.91
CA GLU A 87 -10.01 6.06 2.01
C GLU A 87 -8.64 6.14 2.69
N VAL A 88 -8.48 5.47 3.83
CA VAL A 88 -7.22 5.44 4.60
C VAL A 88 -6.11 4.81 3.76
N PHE A 89 -6.43 3.74 3.03
CA PHE A 89 -5.49 3.07 2.14
C PHE A 89 -5.01 3.99 1.02
N MET A 90 -5.91 4.68 0.34
CA MET A 90 -5.53 5.58 -0.74
C MET A 90 -4.74 6.78 -0.23
N ALA A 91 -5.05 7.27 0.98
CA ALA A 91 -4.32 8.36 1.62
C ALA A 91 -2.83 8.03 1.83
N LEU A 92 -2.45 6.76 2.03
CA LEU A 92 -1.04 6.34 2.13
C LEU A 92 -0.22 6.72 0.89
N PHE A 93 -0.88 6.75 -0.27
CA PHE A 93 -0.29 7.10 -1.57
C PHE A 93 -0.60 8.54 -1.98
N ASN A 94 -1.12 9.37 -1.07
CA ASN A 94 -1.58 10.74 -1.32
C ASN A 94 -2.73 10.82 -2.35
N ARG A 95 -3.64 9.83 -2.30
CA ARG A 95 -4.79 9.71 -3.20
C ARG A 95 -6.09 9.62 -2.40
N SER A 96 -7.19 10.00 -3.02
CA SER A 96 -8.49 10.11 -2.36
C SER A 96 -9.50 9.06 -2.79
N ARG A 97 -9.28 8.37 -3.92
CA ARG A 97 -10.29 7.52 -4.53
C ARG A 97 -9.74 6.16 -4.94
N LEU A 98 -10.35 5.10 -4.43
CA LEU A 98 -10.05 3.74 -4.86
C LEU A 98 -10.57 3.51 -6.30
N PRO A 99 -9.73 3.04 -7.24
CA PRO A 99 -10.20 2.68 -8.57
C PRO A 99 -11.11 1.47 -8.52
N HIS A 100 -12.23 1.55 -9.23
CA HIS A 100 -13.15 0.42 -9.34
C HIS A 100 -12.49 -0.76 -10.06
N ARG A 101 -12.91 -1.98 -9.73
CA ARG A 101 -12.34 -3.22 -10.29
C ARG A 101 -12.43 -3.28 -11.82
N SER A 102 -13.53 -2.79 -12.40
CA SER A 102 -13.69 -2.69 -13.87
C SER A 102 -12.72 -1.69 -14.49
N THR A 103 -12.41 -0.59 -13.81
CA THR A 103 -11.41 0.39 -14.25
C THR A 103 -10.01 -0.22 -14.20
N LEU A 104 -9.68 -0.95 -13.13
CA LEU A 104 -8.41 -1.67 -13.05
C LEU A 104 -8.28 -2.72 -14.16
N SER A 105 -9.33 -3.49 -14.44
CA SER A 105 -9.31 -4.47 -15.53
C SER A 105 -9.10 -3.81 -16.90
N ARG A 106 -9.77 -2.69 -17.18
CA ARG A 106 -9.55 -1.90 -18.41
C ARG A 106 -8.12 -1.34 -18.48
N PHE A 107 -7.60 -0.85 -17.35
CA PHE A 107 -6.22 -0.39 -17.25
C PHE A 107 -5.24 -1.51 -17.59
N LEU A 108 -5.38 -2.69 -16.97
CA LEU A 108 -4.54 -3.85 -17.22
C LEU A 108 -4.65 -4.33 -18.69
N GLY A 109 -5.85 -4.32 -19.26
CA GLY A 109 -6.06 -4.66 -20.67
C GLY A 109 -5.47 -3.64 -21.65
N ALA A 110 -5.28 -2.39 -21.22
CA ALA A 110 -4.66 -1.33 -22.01
C ALA A 110 -3.13 -1.26 -21.83
N LEU A 111 -2.54 -2.05 -20.93
CA LEU A 111 -1.09 -2.14 -20.78
C LEU A 111 -0.49 -2.93 -21.94
N ASP A 112 0.33 -2.26 -22.75
CA ASP A 112 1.15 -2.92 -23.77
C ASP A 112 2.53 -3.30 -23.17
N GLN A 113 3.20 -4.23 -23.85
CA GLN A 113 4.51 -4.74 -23.41
C GLN A 113 5.56 -3.63 -23.16
N PRO A 114 5.66 -2.58 -24.00
CA PRO A 114 6.61 -1.48 -23.74
C PRO A 114 6.32 -0.73 -22.43
N ARG A 115 5.06 -0.52 -22.06
CA ARG A 115 4.71 0.15 -20.78
C ARG A 115 5.00 -0.72 -19.57
N VAL A 116 4.77 -2.03 -19.69
CA VAL A 116 5.15 -2.99 -18.65
C VAL A 116 6.66 -2.97 -18.42
N GLU A 117 7.45 -2.94 -19.50
CA GLU A 117 8.91 -2.90 -19.40
C GLU A 117 9.41 -1.56 -18.84
N ALA A 118 8.80 -0.43 -19.22
CA ALA A 118 9.09 0.87 -18.63
C ALA A 118 8.84 0.88 -17.12
N LEU A 119 7.69 0.35 -16.67
CA LEU A 119 7.38 0.23 -15.24
C LEU A 119 8.40 -0.66 -14.52
N ARG A 120 8.73 -1.81 -15.11
CA ARG A 120 9.74 -2.74 -14.60
C ARG A 120 11.13 -2.10 -14.50
N SER A 121 11.51 -1.27 -15.47
CA SER A 121 12.76 -0.51 -15.46
C SER A 121 12.82 0.47 -14.28
N VAL A 122 11.69 1.10 -13.91
CA VAL A 122 11.60 1.95 -12.72
C VAL A 122 11.91 1.16 -11.44
N PHE A 123 11.30 -0.02 -11.29
CA PHE A 123 11.54 -0.87 -10.12
C PHE A 123 12.95 -1.51 -10.12
N ARG A 124 13.55 -1.78 -11.28
CA ARG A 124 14.92 -2.35 -11.37
C ARG A 124 16.03 -1.32 -11.25
N GLY A 125 15.86 -0.14 -11.82
CA GLY A 125 16.92 0.86 -11.97
C GLY A 125 16.94 1.97 -10.91
N GLY A 126 15.91 2.06 -10.06
CA GLY A 126 15.70 3.20 -9.15
C GLY A 126 15.70 2.87 -7.66
N ILE A 127 15.77 1.61 -7.26
CA ILE A 127 15.93 1.25 -5.84
C ILE A 127 17.43 1.26 -5.54
N SER A 128 18.02 2.44 -5.34
CA SER A 128 19.24 2.51 -4.54
C SER A 128 18.83 2.20 -3.10
N TRP A 129 18.74 0.90 -2.77
CA TRP A 129 18.45 0.45 -1.41
C TRP A 129 19.54 1.04 -0.50
N PRO A 130 19.22 1.94 0.44
CA PRO A 130 20.20 2.32 1.43
C PRO A 130 20.43 1.09 2.29
N GLU A 131 21.70 0.85 2.63
CA GLU A 131 22.13 -0.22 3.52
C GLU A 131 21.07 -0.50 4.62
N PRO A 132 20.71 -1.77 4.89
CA PRO A 132 19.55 -2.15 5.72
C PRO A 132 19.51 -1.48 7.11
N ARG A 133 20.64 -1.03 7.64
CA ARG A 133 20.73 -0.25 8.90
C ARG A 133 20.11 1.15 8.78
N SER A 134 20.24 1.79 7.62
CA SER A 134 19.71 3.12 7.33
C SER A 134 18.19 3.10 7.15
N ALA A 135 17.65 2.04 6.53
CA ALA A 135 16.21 1.87 6.37
C ALA A 135 15.49 1.69 7.71
N LEU A 136 16.09 0.96 8.66
CA LEU A 136 15.55 0.82 10.02
C LEU A 136 15.62 2.12 10.83
N LEU A 137 16.69 2.91 10.67
CA LEU A 137 16.83 4.22 11.29
C LEU A 137 15.82 5.23 10.74
N LEU A 138 15.62 5.25 9.42
CA LEU A 138 14.61 6.10 8.77
C LEU A 138 13.18 5.70 9.12
N ALA A 139 12.92 4.41 9.32
CA ALA A 139 11.63 3.90 9.77
C ALA A 139 11.39 4.06 11.29
N GLY A 140 12.29 4.74 12.02
CA GLY A 140 12.13 4.99 13.46
C GLY A 140 12.37 3.77 14.35
N PHE A 141 12.81 2.64 13.79
CA PHE A 141 13.19 1.44 14.53
C PHE A 141 14.65 1.54 14.98
N GLY A 142 14.96 2.57 15.76
CA GLY A 142 16.24 2.70 16.46
C GLY A 142 16.25 1.81 17.70
N THR A 143 17.19 0.86 17.76
CA THR A 143 17.39 0.02 18.94
C THR A 143 17.68 0.89 20.16
N ALA A 144 16.75 0.93 21.12
CA ALA A 144 17.03 1.39 22.46
C ALA A 144 18.06 0.44 23.08
N ARG A 145 19.35 0.75 22.94
CA ARG A 145 20.39 0.08 23.70
C ARG A 145 20.49 0.82 25.02
N GLY A 146 20.01 0.17 26.07
CA GLY A 146 20.02 0.69 27.43
C GLY A 146 21.39 1.20 27.84
N SER A 147 21.41 2.45 28.28
CA SER A 147 22.42 2.97 29.18
C SER A 147 22.24 2.28 30.53
N THR A 148 22.97 1.20 30.77
CA THR A 148 23.28 0.79 32.14
C THR A 148 24.55 1.53 32.53
N GLY A 149 24.37 2.57 33.33
CA GLY A 149 25.45 3.13 34.11
C GLY A 149 25.95 2.10 35.12
N SER A 150 27.27 1.97 35.21
CA SER A 150 28.07 2.09 36.42
C SER A 150 29.54 1.92 36.08
#